data_AF-A0AAU4JRS5-F1
#
_entry.id   AF-A0AAU4JRS5-F1
#
_cell.length_a   1.000
_cell.length_b   1.000
_cell.length_c   1.000
_cell.angle_alpha   90.00
_cell.angle_beta   90.00
_cell.angle_gamma   90.00
#
_symmetry.space_group_name_H-M   'P 1'
#
loop_
_entity.id
_entity.type
_entity.pdbx_description
1 polymer ?
#
loop_
_entity_poly.entity_id
_entity_poly.type
_entity_poly.pdbx_seq_one_letter_code
_entity_poly.pdbx_strand_id
1 'polypeptide(L)'
;MPRRKRARAAALAIGATTIALGATPAQADPVVPRHAIVVCQSASFYANYDSAGGPTGLKRTLGYGNKIGHTPGAHPVYNGWAASFDFGPNDWGYLRAECIGGYDSW
;
A
#
# COMPACT_ATOMS: atom_id res chain seq x y z
N MET A 1 6.74 67.52 24.86
CA MET A 1 7.26 66.50 25.81
C MET A 1 6.14 66.13 26.79
N PRO A 2 6.04 64.91 27.33
CA PRO A 2 5.57 63.70 26.65
C PRO A 2 4.49 62.95 27.46
N ARG A 3 3.66 62.09 26.83
CA ARG A 3 3.17 60.89 27.55
C ARG A 3 2.93 59.74 26.59
N ARG A 4 3.92 58.84 26.64
CA ARG A 4 4.03 57.54 25.99
C ARG A 4 2.73 56.74 26.15
N LYS A 5 2.05 56.47 25.03
CA LYS A 5 1.05 55.39 24.98
C LYS A 5 1.81 54.09 24.69
N ARG A 6 2.23 53.40 25.75
CA ARG A 6 2.64 51.98 25.72
C ARG A 6 1.57 51.17 26.44
N ALA A 7 1.48 49.89 26.06
CA ALA A 7 0.49 48.89 26.41
C ALA A 7 -0.83 49.06 25.64
N ARG A 8 -1.30 48.08 24.89
CA ARG A 8 -1.40 46.66 25.27
C ARG A 8 -1.12 45.75 24.09
N ALA A 9 -0.10 44.91 24.23
CA ALA A 9 -0.01 43.64 23.53
C ALA A 9 -0.83 42.59 24.30
N ALA A 10 -1.18 41.52 23.59
CA ALA A 10 -1.72 40.25 24.06
C ALA A 10 -3.22 40.23 24.41
N ALA A 11 -3.99 39.50 23.61
CA ALA A 11 -4.36 38.11 23.92
C ALA A 11 -5.67 37.76 23.21
N LEU A 12 -5.59 37.02 22.10
CA LEU A 12 -6.65 36.10 21.70
C LEU A 12 -6.03 34.93 20.92
N ALA A 13 -5.21 34.15 21.63
CA ALA A 13 -4.75 32.83 21.19
C ALA A 13 -5.32 31.82 22.18
N ILE A 14 -6.63 31.54 22.08
CA ILE A 14 -7.27 30.47 22.84
C ILE A 14 -8.25 29.77 21.90
N GLY A 15 -7.94 28.53 21.52
CA GLY A 15 -8.88 27.70 20.76
C GLY A 15 -8.30 26.55 19.93
N ALA A 16 -7.06 26.09 20.15
CA ALA A 16 -6.49 24.97 19.39
C ALA A 16 -5.77 23.93 20.27
N THR A 17 -6.28 23.69 21.48
CA THR A 17 -5.72 22.69 22.38
C THR A 17 -6.87 21.89 22.99
N THR A 18 -7.13 20.67 22.49
CA THR A 18 -7.69 19.50 23.23
C THR A 18 -8.14 18.30 22.38
N ILE A 19 -7.56 17.98 21.21
CA ILE A 19 -7.83 16.67 20.56
C ILE A 19 -6.56 16.07 19.96
N ALA A 20 -5.63 15.62 20.80
CA ALA A 20 -4.46 14.86 20.33
C ALA A 20 -3.99 13.76 21.31
N LEU A 21 -4.80 13.36 22.30
CA LEU A 21 -4.37 12.41 23.34
C LEU A 21 -5.06 11.03 23.30
N GLY A 22 -5.69 10.65 22.19
CA GLY A 22 -6.35 9.33 22.09
C GLY A 22 -6.44 8.71 20.70
N ALA A 23 -5.86 9.33 19.67
CA ALA A 23 -5.83 8.71 18.36
C ALA A 23 -4.75 7.61 18.35
N THR A 24 -5.17 6.36 18.56
CA THR A 24 -4.33 5.22 18.19
C THR A 24 -4.11 5.27 16.69
N PRO A 25 -2.89 5.08 16.17
CA PRO A 25 -2.68 4.98 14.75
C PRO A 25 -3.59 3.87 14.20
N ALA A 26 -4.34 4.17 13.14
CA ALA A 26 -5.11 3.15 12.46
C ALA A 26 -4.13 2.21 11.77
N GLN A 27 -3.79 1.11 12.44
CA GLN A 27 -3.14 -0.02 11.80
C GLN A 27 -4.24 -0.92 11.24
N ALA A 28 -4.19 -1.15 9.93
CA ALA A 28 -4.94 -2.26 9.36
C ALA A 28 -4.32 -3.56 9.89
N ASP A 29 -5.17 -4.48 10.32
CA ASP A 29 -4.72 -5.83 10.66
C ASP A 29 -4.03 -6.44 9.43
N PRO A 30 -2.91 -7.17 9.62
CA PRO A 30 -2.27 -7.87 8.52
C PRO A 30 -3.26 -8.83 7.86
N VAL A 31 -3.69 -8.49 6.64
CA VAL A 31 -4.54 -9.37 5.84
C VAL A 31 -3.65 -10.46 5.26
N VAL A 32 -3.89 -11.70 5.69
CA VAL A 32 -3.24 -12.86 5.06
C VAL A 32 -3.68 -12.89 3.58
N PRO A 33 -2.73 -12.99 2.64
CA PRO A 33 -3.07 -13.03 1.22
C PRO A 33 -3.99 -14.20 0.91
N ARG A 34 -5.15 -13.90 0.31
CA ARG A 34 -6.03 -14.94 -0.21
C ARG A 34 -5.29 -15.70 -1.29
N HIS A 35 -5.37 -17.02 -1.20
CA HIS A 35 -4.75 -17.95 -2.12
C HIS A 35 -5.32 -17.81 -3.53
N ALA A 36 -4.42 -17.71 -4.50
CA ALA A 36 -4.70 -17.61 -5.93
C ALA A 36 -3.62 -18.34 -6.73
N ILE A 37 -3.77 -18.36 -8.04
CA ILE A 37 -2.77 -18.85 -8.98
C ILE A 37 -2.53 -17.84 -10.10
N VAL A 38 -1.38 -17.96 -10.74
CA VAL A 38 -1.12 -17.30 -12.01
C VAL A 38 -1.93 -18.01 -13.11
N VAL A 39 -2.79 -17.26 -13.83
CA VAL A 39 -3.63 -17.79 -14.93
C VAL A 39 -3.09 -17.47 -16.32
N CYS A 40 -2.10 -16.60 -16.42
CA CYS A 40 -1.36 -16.36 -17.65
C CYS A 40 -0.32 -17.48 -17.88
N GLN A 41 0.03 -17.73 -19.14
CA GLN A 41 1.13 -18.67 -19.47
C GLN A 41 2.50 -18.16 -19.02
N SER A 42 2.66 -16.83 -18.97
CA SER A 42 3.88 -16.15 -18.53
C SER A 42 3.50 -14.79 -17.94
N ALA A 43 4.00 -14.50 -16.74
CA ALA A 43 3.76 -13.24 -16.02
C ALA A 43 5.05 -12.75 -15.35
N SER A 44 5.51 -11.56 -15.72
CA SER A 44 6.66 -10.92 -15.06
C SER A 44 6.31 -10.50 -13.63
N PHE A 45 7.21 -10.79 -12.69
CA PHE A 45 7.07 -10.46 -11.28
C PHE A 45 8.19 -9.50 -10.85
N TYR A 46 7.81 -8.32 -10.38
CA TYR A 46 8.71 -7.22 -10.06
C TYR A 46 8.81 -6.97 -8.56
N ALA A 47 9.94 -6.45 -8.11
CA ALA A 47 10.20 -6.17 -6.70
C ALA A 47 9.37 -4.99 -6.17
N ASN A 48 9.12 -3.98 -7.01
CA ASN A 48 8.41 -2.79 -6.60
C ASN A 48 7.60 -2.16 -7.74
N TYR A 49 6.72 -1.22 -7.40
CA TYR A 49 6.00 -0.37 -8.33
C TYR A 49 6.19 1.10 -7.96
N ASP A 50 6.65 1.90 -8.92
CA ASP A 50 6.74 3.35 -8.81
C ASP A 50 5.56 4.00 -9.56
N SER A 51 4.90 4.99 -8.95
CA SER A 51 3.71 5.60 -9.55
C SER A 51 3.99 6.45 -10.78
N ALA A 52 5.23 6.90 -10.98
CA ALA A 52 5.63 7.66 -12.17
C ALA A 52 6.27 6.76 -13.25
N GLY A 53 7.02 5.73 -12.86
CA GLY A 53 7.81 4.88 -13.75
C GLY A 53 7.25 3.47 -13.99
N GLY A 54 6.27 3.02 -13.20
CA GLY A 54 5.70 1.67 -13.28
C GLY A 54 6.50 0.60 -12.51
N PRO A 55 6.41 -0.68 -12.89
CA PRO A 55 7.08 -1.77 -12.18
C PRO A 55 8.60 -1.71 -12.33
N THR A 56 9.33 -1.99 -11.26
CA THR A 56 10.80 -1.94 -11.24
C THR A 56 11.42 -3.15 -10.52
N GLY A 57 12.65 -3.47 -10.90
CA GLY A 57 13.40 -4.61 -10.34
C GLY A 57 12.76 -5.95 -10.67
N LEU A 58 12.81 -6.38 -11.93
CA LEU A 58 12.32 -7.69 -12.33
C LEU A 58 12.98 -8.77 -11.47
N LYS A 59 12.17 -9.55 -10.74
CA LYS A 59 12.64 -10.65 -9.90
C LYS A 59 12.70 -11.95 -10.69
N ARG A 60 11.60 -12.28 -11.38
CA ARG A 60 11.43 -13.53 -12.13
C ARG A 60 10.19 -13.48 -13.02
N THR A 61 10.00 -14.54 -13.80
CA THR A 61 8.77 -14.82 -14.53
C THR A 61 8.05 -15.98 -13.86
N LEU A 62 6.74 -15.82 -13.64
CA LEU A 62 5.84 -16.86 -13.12
C LEU A 62 5.05 -17.45 -14.29
N GLY A 63 4.92 -18.77 -14.31
CA GLY A 63 4.11 -19.50 -15.28
C GLY A 63 2.71 -19.80 -14.76
N TYR A 64 1.88 -20.38 -15.63
CA TYR A 64 0.54 -20.84 -15.25
C TYR A 64 0.58 -21.80 -14.06
N GLY A 65 -0.31 -21.60 -13.10
CA GLY A 65 -0.44 -22.46 -11.91
C GLY A 65 0.53 -22.14 -10.77
N ASN A 66 1.50 -21.23 -10.96
CA ASN A 66 2.33 -20.75 -9.86
C ASN A 66 1.43 -20.19 -8.74
N LYS A 67 1.69 -20.65 -7.50
CA LYS A 67 0.88 -20.33 -6.33
C LYS A 67 1.23 -18.93 -5.83
N ILE A 68 0.24 -18.05 -5.84
CA ILE A 68 0.38 -16.65 -5.43
C ILE A 68 -0.71 -16.25 -4.45
N GLY A 69 -0.55 -15.09 -3.83
CA GLY A 69 -1.51 -14.53 -2.89
C GLY A 69 -1.86 -13.10 -3.25
N HIS A 70 -3.16 -12.81 -3.36
CA HIS A 70 -3.66 -11.46 -3.54
C HIS A 70 -5.07 -11.36 -2.95
N THR A 71 -5.36 -10.36 -2.14
CA THR A 71 -6.71 -10.16 -1.59
C THR A 71 -7.34 -8.95 -2.25
N PRO A 72 -8.32 -9.13 -3.16
CA PRO A 72 -9.02 -8.01 -3.80
C PRO A 72 -9.62 -7.06 -2.77
N GLY A 73 -9.40 -5.76 -2.94
CA GLY A 73 -9.87 -4.71 -2.02
C GLY A 73 -9.00 -4.50 -0.78
N ALA A 74 -8.10 -5.43 -0.45
CA ALA A 74 -7.13 -5.26 0.65
C ALA A 74 -5.71 -4.97 0.15
N HIS A 75 -5.30 -5.60 -0.95
CA HIS A 75 -3.98 -5.37 -1.54
C HIS A 75 -4.05 -4.36 -2.69
N PRO A 76 -3.06 -3.45 -2.79
CA PRO A 76 -3.10 -2.41 -3.79
C PRO A 76 -2.94 -2.96 -5.21
N VAL A 77 -3.61 -2.29 -6.14
CA VAL A 77 -3.45 -2.46 -7.59
C VAL A 77 -3.17 -1.09 -8.19
N TYR A 78 -2.00 -0.91 -8.78
CA TYR A 78 -1.58 0.35 -9.40
C TYR A 78 -1.45 0.17 -10.91
N ASN A 79 -2.32 0.84 -11.68
CA ASN A 79 -2.30 0.79 -13.14
C ASN A 79 -2.24 -0.66 -13.70
N GLY A 80 -3.04 -1.56 -13.13
CA GLY A 80 -3.06 -2.97 -13.51
C GLY A 80 -1.95 -3.84 -12.92
N TRP A 81 -1.09 -3.31 -12.05
CA TRP A 81 -0.07 -4.08 -11.31
C TRP A 81 -0.52 -4.32 -9.87
N ALA A 82 -0.76 -5.58 -9.54
CA ALA A 82 -1.27 -6.00 -8.24
C ALA A 82 -0.13 -6.45 -7.32
N ALA A 83 -0.08 -5.89 -6.12
CA ALA A 83 0.79 -6.38 -5.05
C ALA A 83 0.38 -7.81 -4.70
N SER A 84 1.32 -8.74 -4.84
CA SER A 84 1.06 -10.16 -4.69
C SER A 84 2.21 -10.86 -4.00
N PHE A 85 1.87 -11.89 -3.24
CA PHE A 85 2.81 -12.74 -2.55
C PHE A 85 3.09 -13.99 -3.39
N ASP A 86 4.35 -14.28 -3.68
CA ASP A 86 4.76 -15.52 -4.34
C ASP A 86 5.06 -16.58 -3.26
N PHE A 87 4.22 -17.61 -3.18
CA PHE A 87 4.33 -18.64 -2.16
C PHE A 87 5.47 -19.64 -2.42
N GLY A 88 6.08 -19.63 -3.61
CA GLY A 88 7.26 -20.48 -3.85
C GLY A 88 8.47 -19.97 -3.04
N PRO A 89 9.02 -18.79 -3.38
CA PRO A 89 10.14 -18.18 -2.66
C PRO A 89 9.75 -17.44 -1.37
N ASN A 90 8.44 -17.32 -1.07
CA ASN A 90 7.90 -16.59 0.07
C ASN A 90 8.27 -15.10 0.07
N ASP A 91 8.05 -14.42 -1.05
CA ASP A 91 8.35 -13.00 -1.18
C ASP A 91 7.26 -12.18 -1.87
N TRP A 92 7.24 -10.89 -1.55
CA TRP A 92 6.31 -9.92 -2.13
C TRP A 92 6.82 -9.35 -3.44
N GLY A 93 5.90 -8.98 -4.32
CA GLY A 93 6.19 -8.26 -5.54
C GLY A 93 4.93 -7.81 -6.26
N TYR A 94 5.08 -7.44 -7.53
CA TYR A 94 4.01 -6.96 -8.39
C TYR A 94 3.95 -7.78 -9.67
N LEU A 95 2.77 -8.29 -10.01
CA LEU A 95 2.45 -8.84 -11.33
C LEU A 95 1.22 -8.18 -11.92
N ARG A 96 0.96 -8.41 -13.20
CA ARG A 96 -0.25 -7.97 -13.87
C ARG A 96 -1.48 -8.58 -13.22
N ALA A 97 -2.43 -7.74 -12.83
CA ALA A 97 -3.66 -8.13 -12.14
C ALA A 97 -4.50 -9.09 -12.99
N GLU A 98 -4.51 -8.92 -14.32
CA GLU A 98 -5.19 -9.84 -15.25
C GLU A 98 -4.65 -11.28 -15.22
N CYS A 99 -3.44 -11.47 -14.69
CA CYS A 99 -2.81 -12.79 -14.55
C CYS A 99 -3.11 -13.44 -13.20
N ILE A 100 -3.91 -12.82 -12.33
CA ILE A 100 -4.30 -13.38 -11.04
C ILE A 100 -5.70 -13.98 -11.17
N GLY A 101 -5.84 -15.25 -10.82
CA GLY A 101 -7.13 -15.94 -10.83
C GLY A 101 -7.08 -17.25 -10.05
N GLY A 102 -8.09 -18.11 -10.24
CA GLY A 102 -8.19 -19.38 -9.50
C GLY A 102 -8.13 -19.16 -7.98
N TYR A 103 -8.90 -18.18 -7.50
CA TYR A 103 -8.99 -17.95 -6.07
C TYR A 103 -9.50 -19.19 -5.34
N ASP A 104 -8.85 -19.50 -4.22
CA ASP A 104 -9.11 -20.67 -3.37
C ASP A 104 -8.96 -22.03 -4.09
N SER A 105 -8.45 -22.05 -5.33
CA SER A 105 -8.31 -23.28 -6.14
C SER A 105 -6.98 -23.99 -5.94
N TRP A 106 -6.55 -24.09 -4.68
CA TRP A 106 -5.23 -24.61 -4.35
C TRP A 106 -5.12 -26.12 -4.37
#